data_AF-A0A093VT25-F1
#
_entry.id   AF-A0A093VT25-F1
#
_cell.length_a   1.000
_cell.length_b   1.000
_cell.length_c   1.000
_cell.angle_alpha   90.00
_cell.angle_beta   90.00
_cell.angle_gamma   90.00
#
_symmetry.space_group_name_H-M   'P 1'
#
loop_
_entity.id
_entity.type
_entity.pdbx_description
1 polymer ?
#
loop_
_entity_poly.entity_id
_entity_poly.type
_entity_poly.pdbx_seq_one_letter_code
_entity_poly.pdbx_strand_id
1 'polypeptide(L)'
;MANERTPSEYTVGWICALPLEMAAAKAMLDEIHPKLPQPQASNDQNSYCLGSINGHNIAIACLPSGVHGTTSAATVASSMLHTFPSIRFGLMVGIGGGVPDRHGDRDNEPIRLGDVVVSKPTNSSGGVLQYDLGKSLGNGLFERTGSLNKPPQVLLTAVSELQADHLMGLTQIPTLLSQITQKYPSMQTFSYPGQGLDELFEPGYEHVSTVEASCQNCDKQRLVARPDRKTTEPRVHYGIIASGNQLIRDAKMRDILAQEDPGILCFEMEAAGLMDQFPCLVIRGISDYTDSHKTEVWQPYAASVAAAYAKELLSVISARQIWKATPAQEAISTQQQQQQPQAQQNPLLQLAGLSLLGSSTPLHEAISRGQKDVVKSLLEEGVPNINAQDSRGYTPLHRAIEQDDLESAKALLEKGASTSQSNVMVQPVLKFAVALGSEEMVRLLLDNGAHVDERDAIGYTPLVSAAATGNEKLLKLLIERGADLNARGATRGMTALHQAAQTGHAGIVRMLLRAGAKPNVRNFSGKTPLQIATGLRKENVKKVFAEEGVAPCHLGM
;
A
#
# COMPACT_ATOMS: atom_id res chain seq x y z
N MET A 1 -2.56 -40.89 -33.24
CA MET A 1 -2.05 -39.51 -33.20
C MET A 1 -2.65 -38.88 -31.96
N ALA A 2 -1.86 -38.55 -30.94
CA ALA A 2 -2.37 -37.81 -29.79
C ALA A 2 -2.79 -36.43 -30.29
N ASN A 3 -4.03 -36.01 -30.06
CA ASN A 3 -4.45 -34.63 -30.35
C ASN A 3 -3.51 -33.70 -29.59
N GLU A 4 -2.76 -32.87 -30.31
CA GLU A 4 -1.95 -31.83 -29.70
C GLU A 4 -2.89 -30.84 -29.00
N ARG A 5 -2.81 -30.78 -27.67
CA ARG A 5 -3.57 -29.81 -26.86
C ARG A 5 -3.11 -28.40 -27.22
N THR A 6 -4.01 -27.43 -27.11
CA THR A 6 -3.74 -26.01 -27.40
C THR A 6 -3.95 -25.12 -26.16
N PRO A 7 -3.35 -23.91 -26.08
CA PRO A 7 -3.60 -23.00 -24.95
C PRO A 7 -5.08 -22.64 -24.78
N SER A 8 -5.84 -22.58 -25.88
CA SER A 8 -7.27 -22.30 -25.90
C SER A 8 -8.14 -23.39 -25.25
N GLU A 9 -7.58 -24.53 -24.86
CA GLU A 9 -8.30 -25.59 -24.16
C GLU A 9 -8.33 -25.42 -22.65
N TYR A 10 -7.53 -24.50 -22.09
CA TYR A 10 -7.40 -24.29 -20.64
C TYR A 10 -8.35 -23.20 -20.17
N THR A 11 -9.20 -23.54 -19.19
CA THR A 11 -10.29 -22.67 -18.74
C THR A 11 -10.14 -22.19 -17.30
N VAL A 12 -9.19 -22.75 -16.55
CA VAL A 12 -8.93 -22.38 -15.16
C VAL A 12 -7.46 -22.02 -14.99
N GLY A 13 -7.20 -20.84 -14.45
CA GLY A 13 -5.86 -20.44 -14.02
C GLY A 13 -5.67 -20.75 -12.53
N TRP A 14 -4.50 -21.22 -12.13
CA TRP A 14 -4.17 -21.48 -10.73
C TRP A 14 -2.80 -20.87 -10.41
N ILE A 15 -2.76 -19.90 -9.51
CA ILE A 15 -1.53 -19.17 -9.15
C ILE A 15 -1.11 -19.55 -7.73
N CYS A 16 0.17 -19.89 -7.59
CA CYS A 16 0.85 -20.19 -6.33
C CYS A 16 1.98 -19.17 -6.10
N ALA A 17 2.20 -18.75 -4.87
CA ALA A 17 3.33 -17.89 -4.48
C ALA A 17 4.63 -18.67 -4.28
N LEU A 18 4.54 -19.89 -3.74
CA LEU A 18 5.70 -20.69 -3.35
C LEU A 18 5.81 -22.02 -4.10
N PRO A 19 7.03 -22.55 -4.32
CA PRO A 19 7.22 -23.86 -4.94
C PRO A 19 6.50 -25.01 -4.20
N LEU A 20 6.41 -24.94 -2.87
CA LEU A 20 5.70 -25.94 -2.06
C LEU A 20 4.18 -25.92 -2.35
N GLU A 21 3.61 -24.75 -2.59
CA GLU A 21 2.20 -24.58 -2.95
C GLU A 21 1.93 -25.13 -4.35
N MET A 22 2.86 -24.86 -5.29
CA MET A 22 2.81 -25.46 -6.62
C MET A 22 2.93 -26.99 -6.56
N ALA A 23 3.74 -27.54 -5.65
CA ALA A 23 3.84 -28.99 -5.46
C ALA A 23 2.51 -29.59 -4.97
N ALA A 24 1.86 -28.96 -3.99
CA ALA A 24 0.53 -29.34 -3.52
C ALA A 24 -0.53 -29.25 -4.64
N ALA A 25 -0.54 -28.17 -5.41
CA ALA A 25 -1.45 -27.98 -6.54
C ALA A 25 -1.26 -29.06 -7.61
N LYS A 26 -0.01 -29.38 -7.97
CA LYS A 26 0.31 -30.45 -8.93
C LYS A 26 -0.15 -31.82 -8.44
N ALA A 27 -0.04 -32.08 -7.14
CA ALA A 27 -0.47 -33.35 -6.56
C ALA A 27 -2.00 -33.56 -6.65
N MET A 28 -2.77 -32.47 -6.74
CA MET A 28 -4.23 -32.50 -6.91
C MET A 28 -4.70 -32.80 -8.33
N LEU A 29 -3.84 -32.69 -9.35
CA LEU A 29 -4.21 -32.98 -10.73
C LEU A 29 -4.60 -34.47 -10.91
N ASP A 30 -5.72 -34.69 -11.61
CA ASP A 30 -6.14 -36.02 -12.04
C ASP A 30 -5.21 -36.55 -13.14
N GLU A 31 -4.93 -35.69 -14.14
CA GLU A 31 -3.96 -35.93 -15.22
C GLU A 31 -2.99 -34.74 -15.33
N ILE A 32 -1.69 -35.03 -15.53
CA ILE A 32 -0.70 -34.02 -15.91
C ILE A 32 -0.56 -34.04 -17.43
N HIS A 33 -0.76 -32.89 -18.07
CA HIS A 33 -0.65 -32.74 -19.51
C HIS A 33 0.81 -32.49 -19.92
N PRO A 34 1.23 -32.91 -21.13
CA PRO A 34 2.53 -32.56 -21.65
C PRO A 34 2.66 -31.04 -21.86
N LYS A 35 3.89 -30.54 -21.87
CA LYS A 35 4.15 -29.14 -22.24
C LYS A 35 3.68 -28.88 -23.66
N LEU A 36 3.07 -27.72 -23.88
CA LEU A 36 2.60 -27.31 -25.21
C LEU A 36 3.80 -26.97 -26.11
N PRO A 37 3.76 -27.31 -27.40
CA PRO A 37 4.76 -26.84 -28.38
C PRO A 37 4.66 -25.31 -28.52
N GLN A 38 5.81 -24.62 -28.53
CA GLN A 38 5.86 -23.15 -28.60
C GLN A 38 5.27 -22.64 -29.94
N PRO A 39 4.48 -21.55 -29.88
CA PRO A 39 5.07 -20.22 -29.96
C PRO A 39 4.71 -19.43 -28.70
N GLN A 40 5.69 -19.19 -27.83
CA GLN A 40 5.50 -18.27 -26.72
C GLN A 40 5.00 -16.95 -27.30
N ALA A 41 3.90 -16.40 -26.77
CA ALA A 41 3.71 -14.95 -26.83
C ALA A 41 5.06 -14.36 -26.43
N SER A 42 5.68 -13.56 -27.29
CA SER A 42 7.14 -13.33 -27.32
C SER A 42 7.76 -12.80 -26.01
N ASN A 43 6.94 -12.48 -25.01
CA ASN A 43 7.31 -11.86 -23.75
C ASN A 43 6.83 -12.61 -22.48
N ASP A 44 6.14 -13.77 -22.56
CA ASP A 44 5.72 -14.52 -21.37
C ASP A 44 6.88 -15.38 -20.81
N GLN A 45 7.34 -15.04 -19.61
CA GLN A 45 8.43 -15.73 -18.91
C GLN A 45 7.94 -16.77 -17.87
N ASN A 46 6.63 -16.94 -17.71
CA ASN A 46 6.07 -17.87 -16.75
C ASN A 46 6.38 -19.33 -17.12
N SER A 47 6.54 -20.16 -16.09
CA SER A 47 6.58 -21.61 -16.23
C SER A 47 5.23 -22.21 -15.83
N TYR A 48 4.59 -22.92 -16.76
CA TYR A 48 3.29 -23.54 -16.52
C TYR A 48 3.40 -25.04 -16.30
N CYS A 49 2.70 -25.53 -15.27
CA CYS A 49 2.30 -26.92 -15.18
C CYS A 49 0.85 -27.05 -15.65
N LEU A 50 0.61 -27.97 -16.57
CA LEU A 50 -0.68 -28.15 -17.20
C LEU A 50 -1.29 -29.47 -16.78
N GLY A 51 -2.61 -29.51 -16.61
CA GLY A 51 -3.29 -30.74 -16.22
C GLY A 51 -4.80 -30.60 -16.24
N SER A 52 -5.48 -31.58 -15.64
CA SER A 52 -6.92 -31.53 -15.46
C SER A 52 -7.38 -31.93 -14.05
N ILE A 53 -8.53 -31.40 -13.63
CA ILE A 53 -9.27 -31.81 -12.43
C ILE A 53 -10.75 -31.85 -12.79
N ASN A 54 -11.42 -32.97 -12.57
CA ASN A 54 -12.86 -33.14 -12.79
C ASN A 54 -13.36 -32.61 -14.16
N GLY A 55 -12.59 -32.85 -15.22
CA GLY A 55 -12.89 -32.41 -16.59
C GLY A 55 -12.58 -30.94 -16.90
N HIS A 56 -12.04 -30.18 -15.95
CA HIS A 56 -11.47 -28.84 -16.19
C HIS A 56 -10.02 -28.95 -16.61
N ASN A 57 -9.61 -28.19 -17.63
CA ASN A 57 -8.20 -28.05 -17.99
C ASN A 57 -7.59 -26.84 -17.25
N ILE A 58 -6.49 -27.07 -16.53
CA ILE A 58 -5.90 -26.13 -15.58
C ILE A 58 -4.49 -25.74 -16.01
N ALA A 59 -4.22 -24.44 -16.00
CA ALA A 59 -2.89 -23.87 -16.12
C ALA A 59 -2.40 -23.38 -14.75
N ILE A 60 -1.40 -24.06 -14.19
CA ILE A 60 -0.80 -23.73 -12.88
C ILE A 60 0.49 -22.93 -13.11
N ALA A 61 0.62 -21.76 -12.50
CA ALA A 61 1.87 -21.00 -12.44
C ALA A 61 2.31 -20.74 -11.00
N CYS A 62 3.62 -20.62 -10.82
CA CYS A 62 4.23 -20.18 -9.57
C CYS A 62 4.91 -18.83 -9.78
N LEU A 63 4.89 -17.98 -8.76
CA LEU A 63 5.69 -16.75 -8.76
C LEU A 63 7.20 -17.07 -8.91
N PRO A 64 7.99 -16.16 -9.51
CA PRO A 64 9.43 -16.36 -9.67
C PRO A 64 10.13 -16.60 -8.32
N SER A 65 11.11 -17.49 -8.30
CA SER A 65 11.83 -17.85 -7.07
C SER A 65 12.43 -16.62 -6.39
N GLY A 66 12.10 -16.41 -5.11
CA GLY A 66 12.57 -15.27 -4.32
C GLY A 66 11.82 -13.95 -4.57
N VAL A 67 10.82 -13.93 -5.45
CA VAL A 67 9.99 -12.76 -5.74
C VAL A 67 8.57 -13.00 -5.23
N HIS A 68 8.10 -12.12 -4.35
CA HIS A 68 6.78 -12.18 -3.73
C HIS A 68 6.11 -10.81 -3.73
N GLY A 69 4.86 -10.74 -3.27
CA GLY A 69 4.09 -9.52 -3.22
C GLY A 69 3.16 -9.29 -4.40
N THR A 70 2.30 -8.28 -4.24
CA THR A 70 1.16 -7.95 -5.11
C THR A 70 1.54 -7.74 -6.59
N THR A 71 2.61 -6.98 -6.87
CA THR A 71 3.07 -6.68 -8.24
C THR A 71 3.51 -7.93 -9.01
N SER A 72 4.21 -8.86 -8.33
CA SER A 72 4.68 -10.10 -8.95
C SER A 72 3.50 -11.00 -9.30
N ALA A 73 2.54 -11.14 -8.39
CA ALA A 73 1.32 -11.89 -8.63
C ALA A 73 0.55 -11.33 -9.83
N ALA A 74 0.34 -10.01 -9.89
CA ALA A 74 -0.33 -9.34 -11.00
C ALA A 74 0.34 -9.62 -12.36
N THR A 75 1.68 -9.57 -12.39
CA THR A 75 2.46 -9.85 -13.61
C THR A 75 2.27 -11.29 -14.08
N VAL A 76 2.36 -12.27 -13.17
CA VAL A 76 2.14 -13.68 -13.49
C VAL A 76 0.73 -13.90 -14.04
N ALA A 77 -0.28 -13.31 -13.41
CA ALA A 77 -1.68 -13.45 -13.82
C ALA A 77 -1.96 -12.84 -15.19
N SER A 78 -1.44 -11.63 -15.45
CA SER A 78 -1.60 -10.95 -16.73
C SER A 78 -1.01 -11.76 -17.89
N SER A 79 0.23 -12.25 -17.72
CA SER A 79 0.87 -13.12 -18.70
C SER A 79 0.11 -14.44 -18.88
N MET A 80 -0.42 -15.03 -17.81
CA MET A 80 -1.25 -16.24 -17.87
C MET A 80 -2.51 -16.02 -18.70
N LEU A 81 -3.25 -14.94 -18.47
CA LEU A 81 -4.45 -14.63 -19.24
C LEU A 81 -4.13 -14.43 -20.72
N HIS A 82 -2.98 -13.81 -21.04
CA HIS A 82 -2.54 -13.62 -22.42
C HIS A 82 -2.17 -14.94 -23.10
N THR A 83 -1.49 -15.84 -22.39
CA THR A 83 -1.10 -17.15 -22.93
C THR A 83 -2.27 -18.12 -23.04
N PHE A 84 -3.24 -18.05 -22.12
CA PHE A 84 -4.42 -18.91 -22.08
C PHE A 84 -5.70 -18.06 -22.19
N PRO A 85 -6.08 -17.63 -23.40
CA PRO A 85 -7.22 -16.72 -23.61
C PRO A 85 -8.56 -17.34 -23.20
N SER A 86 -8.63 -18.67 -23.08
CA SER A 86 -9.84 -19.37 -22.64
C SER A 86 -10.05 -19.41 -21.13
N ILE A 87 -9.13 -18.87 -20.31
CA ILE A 87 -9.35 -18.85 -18.86
C ILE A 87 -10.63 -18.07 -18.55
N ARG A 88 -11.52 -18.66 -17.74
CA ARG A 88 -12.78 -18.05 -17.28
C ARG A 88 -12.66 -17.45 -15.89
N PHE A 89 -11.89 -18.11 -15.03
CA PHE A 89 -11.58 -17.63 -13.70
C PHE A 89 -10.25 -18.21 -13.22
N GLY A 90 -9.73 -17.57 -12.19
CA GLY A 90 -8.54 -17.98 -11.48
C GLY A 90 -8.81 -18.58 -10.11
N LEU A 91 -7.82 -19.28 -9.58
CA LEU A 91 -7.68 -19.59 -8.17
C LEU A 91 -6.32 -19.05 -7.73
N MET A 92 -6.29 -18.35 -6.59
CA MET A 92 -5.05 -18.06 -5.91
C MET A 92 -4.96 -18.92 -4.65
N VAL A 93 -4.14 -19.95 -4.68
CA VAL A 93 -4.08 -20.98 -3.64
C VAL A 93 -2.69 -21.00 -3.05
N GLY A 94 -2.62 -20.94 -1.73
CA GLY A 94 -1.34 -20.89 -1.02
C GLY A 94 -1.52 -20.98 0.48
N ILE A 95 -0.49 -20.55 1.21
CA ILE A 95 -0.49 -20.49 2.67
C ILE A 95 -0.68 -19.06 3.17
N GLY A 96 -1.23 -18.91 4.35
CA GLY A 96 -1.38 -17.63 5.04
C GLY A 96 -1.31 -17.82 6.56
N GLY A 97 -1.28 -16.70 7.28
CA GLY A 97 -1.34 -16.70 8.73
C GLY A 97 -2.78 -16.47 9.22
N GLY A 98 -3.23 -17.25 10.20
CA GLY A 98 -4.60 -17.22 10.70
C GLY A 98 -4.79 -16.29 11.89
N VAL A 99 -6.03 -15.81 12.06
CA VAL A 99 -6.45 -15.05 13.25
C VAL A 99 -7.14 -15.99 14.23
N PRO A 100 -6.49 -16.38 15.35
CA PRO A 100 -6.95 -17.47 16.20
C PRO A 100 -8.25 -17.16 16.95
N ASP A 101 -8.42 -15.94 17.47
CA ASP A 101 -9.48 -15.61 18.46
C ASP A 101 -10.76 -15.02 17.84
N ARG A 102 -11.02 -15.22 16.54
CA ARG A 102 -12.20 -14.65 15.86
C ARG A 102 -13.40 -15.60 15.87
N HIS A 103 -14.53 -15.06 16.31
CA HIS A 103 -15.85 -15.70 16.33
C HIS A 103 -16.76 -15.10 15.26
N GLY A 104 -16.96 -15.83 14.17
CA GLY A 104 -17.96 -15.53 13.14
C GLY A 104 -19.07 -16.56 13.18
N ASP A 105 -20.21 -16.17 13.76
CA ASP A 105 -21.46 -16.91 13.90
C ASP A 105 -21.45 -18.20 14.76
N ARG A 106 -22.63 -18.50 15.30
CA ARG A 106 -22.93 -19.24 16.55
C ARG A 106 -22.40 -20.69 16.68
N ASP A 107 -21.65 -21.21 15.71
CA ASP A 107 -21.20 -22.61 15.65
C ASP A 107 -19.70 -22.83 15.33
N ASN A 108 -18.84 -21.79 15.28
CA ASN A 108 -17.44 -21.94 14.84
C ASN A 108 -16.39 -21.95 15.95
N GLU A 109 -15.69 -23.08 16.10
CA GLU A 109 -14.44 -23.19 16.89
C GLU A 109 -13.31 -22.31 16.30
N PRO A 110 -12.35 -21.85 17.14
CA PRO A 110 -11.21 -21.02 16.74
C PRO A 110 -10.41 -21.54 15.54
N ILE A 111 -9.83 -20.63 14.75
CA ILE A 111 -8.91 -21.00 13.65
C ILE A 111 -7.68 -21.68 14.24
N ARG A 112 -7.29 -22.80 13.63
CA ARG A 112 -6.12 -23.59 14.04
C ARG A 112 -5.13 -23.80 12.89
N LEU A 113 -3.86 -24.06 13.22
CA LEU A 113 -2.86 -24.42 12.21
C LEU A 113 -3.31 -25.67 11.45
N GLY A 114 -3.17 -25.63 10.14
CA GLY A 114 -3.65 -26.67 9.22
C GLY A 114 -5.12 -26.54 8.81
N ASP A 115 -5.87 -25.56 9.31
CA ASP A 115 -7.19 -25.21 8.74
C ASP A 115 -7.03 -24.46 7.40
N VAL A 116 -8.15 -24.16 6.73
CA VAL A 116 -8.18 -23.37 5.51
C VAL A 116 -9.18 -22.22 5.61
N VAL A 117 -8.75 -21.05 5.14
CA VAL A 117 -9.59 -19.86 5.00
C VAL A 117 -9.86 -19.61 3.52
N VAL A 118 -11.12 -19.39 3.19
CA VAL A 118 -11.61 -19.14 1.82
C VAL A 118 -12.21 -17.73 1.79
N SER A 119 -11.74 -16.92 0.85
CA SER A 119 -12.19 -15.53 0.72
C SER A 119 -13.70 -15.48 0.43
N LYS A 120 -14.46 -14.78 1.27
CA LYS A 120 -15.91 -14.60 1.14
C LYS A 120 -16.26 -13.11 1.17
N PRO A 121 -16.96 -12.59 0.14
CA PRO A 121 -17.44 -11.21 0.14
C PRO A 121 -18.33 -10.90 1.34
N THR A 122 -18.22 -9.69 1.83
CA THR A 122 -19.08 -9.09 2.87
C THR A 122 -19.73 -7.82 2.32
N ASN A 123 -20.53 -7.13 3.13
CA ASN A 123 -21.13 -5.86 2.72
C ASN A 123 -20.09 -4.75 2.46
N SER A 124 -18.88 -4.87 3.04
CA SER A 124 -17.82 -3.86 2.97
C SER A 124 -16.56 -4.31 2.22
N SER A 125 -16.48 -5.57 1.77
CA SER A 125 -15.31 -6.12 1.08
C SER A 125 -15.69 -7.16 0.04
N GLY A 126 -14.93 -7.21 -1.07
CA GLY A 126 -15.03 -8.28 -2.08
C GLY A 126 -14.54 -9.65 -1.60
N GLY A 127 -14.11 -9.79 -0.35
CA GLY A 127 -13.58 -11.02 0.26
C GLY A 127 -12.06 -11.03 0.43
N VAL A 128 -11.38 -10.09 -0.23
CA VAL A 128 -9.98 -9.72 0.04
C VAL A 128 -9.95 -8.25 0.44
N LEU A 129 -9.16 -7.94 1.45
CA LEU A 129 -8.98 -6.57 1.94
C LEU A 129 -7.50 -6.21 1.84
N GLN A 130 -7.17 -5.12 1.14
CA GLN A 130 -5.81 -4.60 1.17
C GLN A 130 -5.61 -3.70 2.40
N TYR A 131 -4.96 -4.21 3.46
CA TYR A 131 -4.91 -3.51 4.75
C TYR A 131 -3.88 -2.38 4.79
N ASP A 132 -2.89 -2.38 3.91
CA ASP A 132 -1.86 -1.34 3.81
C ASP A 132 -2.19 -0.25 2.76
N LEU A 133 -3.36 -0.35 2.11
CA LEU A 133 -3.84 0.62 1.13
C LEU A 133 -4.84 1.59 1.75
N GLY A 134 -4.38 2.81 2.00
CA GLY A 134 -5.20 3.84 2.62
C GLY A 134 -4.48 5.18 2.76
N LYS A 135 -5.20 6.17 3.28
CA LYS A 135 -4.71 7.52 3.55
C LYS A 135 -4.32 7.61 5.02
N SER A 136 -3.12 8.09 5.31
CA SER A 136 -2.78 8.51 6.68
C SER A 136 -3.43 9.86 6.96
N LEU A 137 -4.31 9.91 7.96
CA LEU A 137 -4.93 11.11 8.51
C LEU A 137 -4.00 11.72 9.59
N GLY A 138 -4.07 13.05 9.78
CA GLY A 138 -3.22 13.73 10.75
C GLY A 138 -3.60 13.37 12.20
N ASN A 139 -2.63 12.84 12.96
CA ASN A 139 -2.69 12.20 14.30
C ASN A 139 -2.36 10.68 14.31
N GLY A 140 -1.94 10.10 13.18
CA GLY A 140 -1.54 8.69 13.10
C GLY A 140 -2.71 7.73 12.80
N LEU A 141 -3.90 8.25 12.54
CA LEU A 141 -5.04 7.47 12.09
C LEU A 141 -4.86 7.08 10.61
N PHE A 142 -5.27 5.87 10.25
CA PHE A 142 -5.20 5.35 8.88
C PHE A 142 -6.62 5.08 8.37
N GLU A 143 -6.97 5.64 7.22
CA GLU A 143 -8.27 5.45 6.58
C GLU A 143 -8.10 4.60 5.32
N ARG A 144 -8.66 3.40 5.30
CA ARG A 144 -8.63 2.51 4.15
C ARG A 144 -9.48 3.07 3.00
N THR A 145 -8.97 3.00 1.78
CA THR A 145 -9.64 3.56 0.60
C THR A 145 -9.89 2.50 -0.45
N GLY A 146 -11.16 2.30 -0.81
CA GLY A 146 -11.59 1.40 -1.88
C GLY A 146 -11.85 -0.04 -1.43
N SER A 147 -12.51 -0.80 -2.30
CA SER A 147 -12.77 -2.23 -2.11
C SER A 147 -12.30 -2.98 -3.35
N LEU A 148 -11.53 -4.04 -3.16
CA LEU A 148 -11.11 -4.92 -4.25
C LEU A 148 -12.31 -5.66 -4.86
N ASN A 149 -12.21 -6.02 -6.13
CA ASN A 149 -13.23 -6.78 -6.83
C ASN A 149 -13.56 -8.11 -6.12
N LYS A 150 -14.82 -8.56 -6.28
CA LYS A 150 -15.30 -9.85 -5.75
C LYS A 150 -14.99 -11.01 -6.70
N PRO A 151 -14.84 -12.25 -6.20
CA PRO A 151 -14.73 -13.44 -7.03
C PRO A 151 -15.92 -13.59 -8.01
N PRO A 152 -15.72 -14.23 -9.17
CA PRO A 152 -16.79 -14.56 -10.11
C PRO A 152 -17.98 -15.27 -9.45
N GLN A 153 -19.18 -14.97 -9.94
CA GLN A 153 -20.42 -15.55 -9.41
C GLN A 153 -20.41 -17.08 -9.41
N VAL A 154 -19.81 -17.72 -10.42
CA VAL A 154 -19.67 -19.18 -10.49
C VAL A 154 -18.88 -19.74 -9.30
N LEU A 155 -17.83 -19.05 -8.85
CA LEU A 155 -17.05 -19.45 -7.68
C LEU A 155 -17.84 -19.22 -6.40
N LEU A 156 -18.56 -18.10 -6.28
CA LEU A 156 -19.37 -17.79 -5.10
C LEU A 156 -20.54 -18.76 -4.91
N THR A 157 -21.18 -19.20 -6.00
CA THR A 157 -22.22 -20.23 -5.96
C THR A 157 -21.63 -21.57 -5.50
N ALA A 158 -20.49 -21.98 -6.06
CA ALA A 158 -19.80 -23.21 -5.67
C ALA A 158 -19.33 -23.18 -4.20
N VAL A 159 -18.85 -22.03 -3.71
CA VAL A 159 -18.52 -21.83 -2.29
C VAL A 159 -19.76 -22.00 -1.41
N SER A 160 -20.92 -21.52 -1.85
CA SER A 160 -22.17 -21.64 -1.08
C SER A 160 -22.66 -23.10 -1.01
N GLU A 161 -22.50 -23.86 -2.09
CA GLU A 161 -22.79 -25.30 -2.15
C GLU A 161 -21.87 -26.07 -1.20
N LEU A 162 -20.54 -25.88 -1.31
CA LEU A 162 -19.59 -26.52 -0.39
C LEU A 162 -19.80 -26.13 1.06
N GLN A 163 -20.14 -24.86 1.33
CA GLN A 163 -20.42 -24.43 2.70
C GLN A 163 -21.63 -25.19 3.28
N ALA A 164 -22.66 -25.47 2.48
CA ALA A 164 -23.81 -26.28 2.90
C ALA A 164 -23.40 -27.74 3.17
N ASP A 165 -22.60 -28.34 2.29
CA ASP A 165 -22.09 -29.70 2.45
C ASP A 165 -21.20 -29.83 3.69
N HIS A 166 -20.33 -28.86 3.95
CA HIS A 166 -19.44 -28.83 5.11
C HIS A 166 -20.22 -28.69 6.42
N LEU A 167 -21.34 -27.95 6.45
CA LEU A 167 -22.25 -27.90 7.60
C LEU A 167 -22.89 -29.27 7.89
N MET A 168 -23.04 -30.11 6.87
CA MET A 168 -23.52 -31.49 7.01
C MET A 168 -22.39 -32.49 7.32
N GLY A 169 -21.14 -32.03 7.45
CA GLY A 169 -19.96 -32.88 7.63
C GLY A 169 -19.52 -33.62 6.36
N LEU A 170 -20.00 -33.20 5.18
CA LEU A 170 -19.64 -33.78 3.90
C LEU A 170 -18.44 -33.02 3.32
N THR A 171 -17.22 -33.49 3.58
CA THR A 171 -16.01 -32.94 2.96
C THR A 171 -15.14 -34.02 2.33
N GLN A 172 -14.54 -33.70 1.18
CA GLN A 172 -13.57 -34.55 0.50
C GLN A 172 -12.12 -34.27 0.91
N ILE A 173 -11.86 -33.18 1.65
CA ILE A 173 -10.49 -32.74 1.98
C ILE A 173 -9.66 -33.86 2.64
N PRO A 174 -10.11 -34.53 3.72
CA PRO A 174 -9.32 -35.60 4.36
C PRO A 174 -8.98 -36.74 3.39
N THR A 175 -9.94 -37.11 2.54
CA THR A 175 -9.76 -38.15 1.52
C THR A 175 -8.70 -37.73 0.51
N LEU A 176 -8.79 -36.51 -0.02
CA LEU A 176 -7.82 -35.97 -0.98
C LEU A 176 -6.40 -35.88 -0.40
N LEU A 177 -6.28 -35.47 0.86
CA LEU A 177 -4.99 -35.41 1.57
C LEU A 177 -4.36 -36.81 1.70
N SER A 178 -5.17 -37.83 2.04
CA SER A 178 -4.69 -39.21 2.11
C SER A 178 -4.20 -39.73 0.75
N GLN A 179 -4.89 -39.37 -0.34
CA GLN A 179 -4.51 -39.77 -1.69
C GLN A 179 -3.18 -39.17 -2.15
N ILE A 180 -2.85 -37.94 -1.75
CA ILE A 180 -1.56 -37.32 -2.09
C ILE A 180 -0.40 -38.17 -1.56
N THR A 181 -0.45 -38.55 -0.29
CA THR A 181 0.66 -39.28 0.36
C THR A 181 0.82 -40.69 -0.22
N GLN A 182 -0.29 -41.30 -0.70
CA GLN A 182 -0.27 -42.57 -1.42
C GLN A 182 0.31 -42.42 -2.83
N LYS A 183 -0.08 -41.38 -3.57
CA LYS A 183 0.37 -41.12 -4.95
C LYS A 183 1.82 -40.65 -5.01
N TYR A 184 2.26 -39.87 -4.03
CA TYR A 184 3.60 -39.30 -3.93
C TYR A 184 4.22 -39.59 -2.55
N PRO A 185 4.83 -40.78 -2.35
CA PRO A 185 5.43 -41.15 -1.07
C PRO A 185 6.54 -40.21 -0.56
N SER A 186 7.13 -39.39 -1.44
CA SER A 186 8.12 -38.36 -1.08
C SER A 186 7.49 -37.11 -0.44
N MET A 187 6.17 -36.95 -0.49
CA MET A 187 5.44 -35.81 0.09
C MET A 187 4.96 -36.09 1.53
N GLN A 188 5.67 -36.92 2.29
CA GLN A 188 5.30 -37.23 3.69
C GLN A 188 5.18 -35.98 4.57
N THR A 189 6.01 -34.96 4.32
CA THR A 189 5.97 -33.67 5.04
C THR A 189 4.68 -32.88 4.83
N PHE A 190 3.86 -33.23 3.82
CA PHE A 190 2.55 -32.64 3.55
C PHE A 190 1.41 -33.32 4.33
N SER A 191 1.73 -34.21 5.28
CA SER A 191 0.78 -34.85 6.19
C SER A 191 0.57 -34.00 7.44
N TYR A 192 -0.52 -34.28 8.17
CA TYR A 192 -0.83 -33.58 9.43
C TYR A 192 0.37 -33.66 10.41
N PRO A 193 0.97 -32.53 10.81
CA PRO A 193 2.18 -32.53 11.66
C PRO A 193 1.95 -33.03 13.10
N GLY A 194 0.70 -33.03 13.56
CA GLY A 194 0.33 -33.40 14.92
C GLY A 194 -0.07 -32.20 15.77
N GLN A 195 -1.02 -32.44 16.67
CA GLN A 195 -1.63 -31.41 17.49
C GLN A 195 -0.65 -30.74 18.46
N GLY A 196 0.38 -31.47 18.93
CA GLY A 196 1.40 -30.90 19.82
C GLY A 196 2.24 -29.79 19.19
N LEU A 197 2.17 -29.61 17.86
CA LEU A 197 2.84 -28.53 17.13
C LEU A 197 1.90 -27.36 16.82
N ASP A 198 0.63 -27.44 17.22
CA ASP A 198 -0.34 -26.34 17.15
C ASP A 198 -0.18 -25.41 18.36
N GLU A 199 0.90 -24.63 18.35
CA GLU A 199 1.30 -23.74 19.43
C GLU A 199 0.85 -22.30 19.15
N LEU A 200 0.05 -21.73 20.04
CA LEU A 200 -0.33 -20.31 20.03
C LEU A 200 0.22 -19.66 21.29
N PHE A 201 1.03 -18.63 21.12
CA PHE A 201 1.55 -17.84 22.23
C PHE A 201 0.69 -16.61 22.48
N GLU A 202 0.74 -16.09 23.71
CA GLU A 202 0.09 -14.82 24.05
C GLU A 202 0.59 -13.68 23.14
N PRO A 203 -0.28 -12.75 22.69
CA PRO A 203 0.10 -11.69 21.75
C PRO A 203 1.23 -10.75 22.20
N GLY A 204 1.50 -10.70 23.51
CA GLY A 204 2.57 -9.88 24.08
C GLY A 204 3.93 -10.58 24.21
N TYR A 205 4.02 -11.86 23.87
CA TYR A 205 5.24 -12.63 23.93
C TYR A 205 5.91 -12.63 22.57
N GLU A 206 7.21 -12.34 22.54
CA GLU A 206 8.02 -12.31 21.32
C GLU A 206 8.95 -13.51 21.28
N HIS A 207 9.19 -14.02 20.07
CA HIS A 207 10.07 -15.16 19.86
C HIS A 207 11.50 -14.86 20.36
N VAL A 208 12.06 -15.79 21.13
CA VAL A 208 13.33 -15.57 21.86
C VAL A 208 14.56 -15.52 20.95
N SER A 209 14.52 -16.23 19.82
CA SER A 209 15.63 -16.29 18.86
C SER A 209 15.29 -15.50 17.59
N THR A 210 16.22 -14.66 17.14
CA THR A 210 16.13 -13.98 15.84
C THR A 210 16.74 -14.79 14.70
N VAL A 211 17.34 -15.96 15.01
CA VAL A 211 18.14 -16.76 14.07
C VAL A 211 17.53 -18.13 13.81
N GLU A 212 16.84 -18.72 14.78
CA GLU A 212 16.18 -20.03 14.66
C GLU A 212 14.67 -19.85 14.50
N ALA A 213 14.08 -20.48 13.49
CA ALA A 213 12.63 -20.47 13.22
C ALA A 213 11.85 -21.51 14.06
N SER A 214 12.36 -21.89 15.24
CA SER A 214 11.79 -22.94 16.08
C SER A 214 11.44 -22.44 17.48
N CYS A 215 10.23 -22.77 17.93
CA CYS A 215 9.74 -22.40 19.26
C CYS A 215 10.22 -23.36 20.37
N GLN A 216 11.31 -24.11 20.17
CA GLN A 216 11.81 -25.05 21.18
C GLN A 216 12.33 -24.33 22.43
N ASN A 217 12.94 -23.16 22.24
CA ASN A 217 13.50 -22.33 23.32
C ASN A 217 12.50 -21.28 23.85
N CYS A 218 11.27 -21.27 23.33
CA CYS A 218 10.22 -20.37 23.79
C CYS A 218 9.58 -20.89 25.09
N ASP A 219 9.19 -19.96 25.96
CA ASP A 219 8.58 -20.26 27.25
C ASP A 219 7.17 -20.83 27.06
N LYS A 220 7.05 -22.15 27.25
CA LYS A 220 5.78 -22.88 27.10
C LYS A 220 4.72 -22.46 28.13
N GLN A 221 5.08 -21.74 29.20
CA GLN A 221 4.11 -21.18 30.14
C GLN A 221 3.32 -20.01 29.52
N ARG A 222 3.82 -19.41 28.42
CA ARG A 222 3.18 -18.33 27.67
C ARG A 222 2.28 -18.83 26.54
N LEU A 223 2.05 -20.14 26.46
CA LEU A 223 1.09 -20.71 25.52
C LEU A 223 -0.33 -20.41 25.96
N VAL A 224 -1.16 -19.97 25.01
CA VAL A 224 -2.59 -19.80 25.22
C VAL A 224 -3.21 -21.18 25.39
N ALA A 225 -3.86 -21.41 26.54
CA ALA A 225 -4.59 -22.64 26.80
C ALA A 225 -5.80 -22.74 25.87
N ARG A 226 -5.84 -23.80 25.05
CA ARG A 226 -6.93 -24.05 24.12
C ARG A 226 -7.40 -25.51 24.21
N PRO A 227 -8.69 -25.81 24.03
CA PRO A 227 -9.19 -27.19 24.03
C PRO A 227 -8.52 -28.03 22.94
N ASP A 228 -8.42 -29.33 23.19
CA ASP A 228 -7.93 -30.26 22.19
C ASP A 228 -8.90 -30.35 21.01
N ARG A 229 -8.36 -30.51 19.79
CA ARG A 229 -9.22 -30.75 18.62
C ARG A 229 -9.94 -32.08 18.81
N LYS A 230 -11.24 -32.11 18.50
CA LYS A 230 -12.02 -33.36 18.50
C LYS A 230 -11.62 -34.31 17.36
N THR A 231 -11.11 -33.75 16.27
CA THR A 231 -10.67 -34.48 15.08
C THR A 231 -9.36 -33.90 14.55
N THR A 232 -8.59 -34.69 13.80
CA THR A 232 -7.40 -34.22 13.08
C THR A 232 -7.74 -33.59 11.73
N GLU A 233 -9.02 -33.54 11.38
CA GLU A 233 -9.47 -33.02 10.09
C GLU A 233 -9.37 -31.50 10.06
N PRO A 234 -8.91 -30.93 8.93
CA PRO A 234 -8.85 -29.49 8.77
C PRO A 234 -10.26 -28.90 8.68
N ARG A 235 -10.47 -27.74 9.29
CA ARG A 235 -11.75 -27.01 9.17
C ARG A 235 -11.67 -25.96 8.07
N VAL A 236 -12.81 -25.70 7.46
CA VAL A 236 -12.98 -24.66 6.43
C VAL A 236 -13.64 -23.44 7.06
N HIS A 237 -12.99 -22.29 6.91
CA HIS A 237 -13.44 -21.00 7.41
C HIS A 237 -13.70 -20.06 6.24
N TYR A 238 -14.78 -19.29 6.30
CA TYR A 238 -15.20 -18.39 5.22
C TYR A 238 -15.22 -16.95 5.72
N GLY A 239 -14.38 -16.08 5.15
CA GLY A 239 -14.28 -14.69 5.61
C GLY A 239 -13.34 -13.86 4.76
N ILE A 240 -12.93 -12.71 5.30
CA ILE A 240 -12.01 -11.78 4.62
C ILE A 240 -10.58 -12.30 4.77
N ILE A 241 -9.85 -12.31 3.66
CA ILE A 241 -8.40 -12.50 3.64
C ILE A 241 -7.75 -11.12 3.48
N ALA A 242 -6.98 -10.71 4.48
CA ALA A 242 -6.24 -9.46 4.47
C ALA A 242 -4.91 -9.65 3.70
N SER A 243 -4.65 -8.76 2.74
CA SER A 243 -3.54 -8.83 1.81
C SER A 243 -2.73 -7.54 1.82
N GLY A 244 -1.41 -7.60 1.68
CA GLY A 244 -0.58 -6.38 1.66
C GLY A 244 0.86 -6.66 1.25
N ASN A 245 1.66 -5.61 1.09
CA ASN A 245 3.07 -5.72 0.70
C ASN A 245 4.02 -5.96 1.89
N GLN A 246 3.51 -5.95 3.12
CA GLN A 246 4.30 -6.12 4.35
C GLN A 246 3.87 -7.34 5.14
N LEU A 247 4.77 -8.29 5.41
CA LEU A 247 4.45 -9.43 6.26
C LEU A 247 4.16 -8.98 7.70
N ILE A 248 2.97 -9.27 8.21
CA ILE A 248 2.65 -9.03 9.62
C ILE A 248 3.28 -10.14 10.45
N ARG A 249 4.15 -9.74 11.40
CA ARG A 249 4.80 -10.63 12.38
C ARG A 249 4.52 -10.22 13.83
N ASP A 250 3.70 -9.20 14.04
CA ASP A 250 3.31 -8.73 15.36
C ASP A 250 1.87 -9.15 15.63
N ALA A 251 1.71 -10.02 16.63
CA ALA A 251 0.42 -10.53 17.06
C ALA A 251 -0.55 -9.41 17.50
N LYS A 252 -0.05 -8.34 18.10
CA LYS A 252 -0.88 -7.18 18.50
C LYS A 252 -1.37 -6.41 17.28
N MET A 253 -0.50 -6.21 16.29
CA MET A 253 -0.89 -5.54 15.05
C MET A 253 -1.96 -6.35 14.31
N ARG A 254 -1.79 -7.67 14.23
CA ARG A 254 -2.79 -8.61 13.71
C ARG A 254 -4.13 -8.43 14.44
N ASP A 255 -4.11 -8.44 15.77
CA ASP A 255 -5.33 -8.35 16.58
C ASP A 255 -6.04 -7.00 16.42
N ILE A 256 -5.29 -5.90 16.33
CA ILE A 256 -5.82 -4.55 16.06
C ILE A 256 -6.52 -4.51 14.71
N LEU A 257 -5.87 -4.96 13.63
CA LEU A 257 -6.47 -4.96 12.29
C LEU A 257 -7.70 -5.85 12.23
N ALA A 258 -7.67 -7.02 12.86
CA ALA A 258 -8.84 -7.88 12.95
C ALA A 258 -9.97 -7.25 13.81
N GLN A 259 -9.66 -6.37 14.77
CA GLN A 259 -10.68 -5.63 15.54
C GLN A 259 -11.33 -4.54 14.68
N GLU A 260 -10.55 -3.86 13.85
CA GLU A 260 -11.06 -2.87 12.90
C GLU A 260 -11.96 -3.51 11.83
N ASP A 261 -11.60 -4.70 11.33
CA ASP A 261 -12.46 -5.49 10.44
C ASP A 261 -12.73 -6.88 11.00
N PRO A 262 -13.86 -7.06 11.70
CA PRO A 262 -14.22 -8.34 12.30
C PRO A 262 -14.32 -9.52 11.32
N GLY A 263 -14.39 -9.24 10.01
CA GLY A 263 -14.41 -10.26 8.97
C GLY A 263 -13.03 -10.85 8.64
N ILE A 264 -11.91 -10.24 9.06
CA ILE A 264 -10.56 -10.75 8.77
C ILE A 264 -10.31 -12.05 9.53
N LEU A 265 -9.98 -13.10 8.78
CA LEU A 265 -9.66 -14.43 9.31
C LEU A 265 -8.22 -14.87 9.00
N CYS A 266 -7.59 -14.26 8.00
CA CYS A 266 -6.26 -14.65 7.52
C CYS A 266 -5.51 -13.44 6.96
N PHE A 267 -4.18 -13.46 7.06
CA PHE A 267 -3.25 -12.52 6.43
C PHE A 267 -2.33 -13.22 5.42
N GLU A 268 -2.06 -12.57 4.28
CA GLU A 268 -1.15 -13.02 3.22
C GLU A 268 -0.61 -11.81 2.42
N MET A 269 0.21 -12.01 1.38
CA MET A 269 0.97 -10.90 0.76
C MET A 269 0.73 -10.67 -0.74
N GLU A 270 -0.11 -11.46 -1.40
CA GLU A 270 -0.15 -11.48 -2.86
C GLU A 270 -1.52 -11.17 -3.45
N ALA A 271 -2.61 -11.58 -2.80
CA ALA A 271 -3.95 -11.59 -3.39
C ALA A 271 -4.45 -10.21 -3.85
N ALA A 272 -4.13 -9.13 -3.12
CA ALA A 272 -4.56 -7.78 -3.47
C ALA A 272 -4.11 -7.36 -4.87
N GLY A 273 -2.94 -7.82 -5.33
CA GLY A 273 -2.45 -7.52 -6.67
C GLY A 273 -3.25 -8.22 -7.79
N LEU A 274 -4.02 -9.25 -7.47
CA LEU A 274 -4.77 -10.04 -8.44
C LEU A 274 -6.21 -9.59 -8.60
N MET A 275 -6.87 -9.19 -7.51
CA MET A 275 -8.34 -9.15 -7.47
C MET A 275 -8.95 -8.27 -8.57
N ASP A 276 -8.31 -7.16 -8.94
CA ASP A 276 -8.84 -6.24 -9.95
C ASP A 276 -8.51 -6.64 -11.40
N GLN A 277 -7.52 -7.51 -11.60
CA GLN A 277 -6.97 -7.85 -12.93
C GLN A 277 -7.07 -9.35 -13.26
N PHE A 278 -7.48 -10.16 -12.30
CA PHE A 278 -7.57 -11.60 -12.42
C PHE A 278 -8.77 -12.10 -11.60
N PRO A 279 -9.91 -12.38 -12.25
CA PRO A 279 -11.14 -12.77 -11.56
C PRO A 279 -10.94 -14.13 -10.88
N CYS A 280 -10.64 -14.12 -9.59
CA CYS A 280 -10.24 -15.31 -8.86
C CYS A 280 -10.85 -15.44 -7.46
N LEU A 281 -10.81 -16.65 -6.92
CA LEU A 281 -11.07 -16.94 -5.51
C LEU A 281 -9.73 -17.18 -4.79
N VAL A 282 -9.61 -16.64 -3.57
CA VAL A 282 -8.40 -16.77 -2.76
C VAL A 282 -8.62 -17.81 -1.68
N ILE A 283 -7.69 -18.77 -1.59
CA ILE A 283 -7.75 -19.90 -0.68
C ILE A 283 -6.40 -19.98 0.05
N ARG A 284 -6.43 -19.94 1.38
CA ARG A 284 -5.22 -19.91 2.22
C ARG A 284 -5.27 -21.00 3.28
N GLY A 285 -4.34 -21.93 3.20
CA GLY A 285 -4.08 -22.88 4.28
C GLY A 285 -3.33 -22.18 5.40
N ILE A 286 -3.71 -22.44 6.65
CA ILE A 286 -3.17 -21.72 7.80
C ILE A 286 -1.87 -22.38 8.27
N SER A 287 -0.74 -21.70 8.04
CA SER A 287 0.60 -22.20 8.39
C SER A 287 1.20 -21.58 9.65
N ASP A 288 0.70 -20.41 10.04
CA ASP A 288 1.13 -19.69 11.24
C ASP A 288 -0.02 -18.83 11.78
N TYR A 289 0.18 -18.15 12.91
CA TYR A 289 -0.81 -17.25 13.51
C TYR A 289 -0.51 -15.77 13.25
N THR A 290 0.30 -15.42 12.24
CA THR A 290 0.67 -14.03 11.96
C THR A 290 1.32 -13.36 13.18
N ASP A 291 2.33 -14.03 13.73
CA ASP A 291 3.12 -13.59 14.88
C ASP A 291 4.61 -13.87 14.65
N SER A 292 5.43 -13.58 15.65
CA SER A 292 6.88 -13.80 15.58
C SER A 292 7.28 -15.27 15.77
N HIS A 293 6.34 -16.15 16.12
CA HIS A 293 6.55 -17.58 16.42
C HIS A 293 6.35 -18.48 15.19
N LYS A 294 6.45 -17.92 13.98
CA LYS A 294 6.28 -18.64 12.71
C LYS A 294 7.24 -19.82 12.60
N THR A 295 6.66 -21.00 12.36
CA THR A 295 7.41 -22.23 12.04
C THR A 295 7.13 -22.68 10.62
N GLU A 296 8.10 -23.34 9.98
CA GLU A 296 7.92 -23.84 8.60
C GLU A 296 7.22 -25.22 8.55
N VAL A 297 7.06 -25.88 9.70
CA VAL A 297 6.58 -27.27 9.79
C VAL A 297 5.17 -27.44 9.26
N TRP A 298 4.31 -26.43 9.44
CA TRP A 298 2.92 -26.47 8.98
C TRP A 298 2.75 -26.08 7.51
N GLN A 299 3.74 -25.44 6.87
CA GLN A 299 3.58 -24.91 5.51
C GLN A 299 3.20 -25.98 4.47
N PRO A 300 3.84 -27.17 4.43
CA PRO A 300 3.48 -28.17 3.43
C PRO A 300 2.06 -28.71 3.65
N TYR A 301 1.67 -29.03 4.90
CA TYR A 301 0.33 -29.49 5.21
C TYR A 301 -0.73 -28.44 4.88
N ALA A 302 -0.53 -27.19 5.31
CA ALA A 302 -1.40 -26.07 5.01
C ALA A 302 -1.61 -25.87 3.49
N ALA A 303 -0.52 -25.92 2.71
CA ALA A 303 -0.60 -25.83 1.26
C ALA A 303 -1.42 -26.98 0.65
N SER A 304 -1.25 -28.20 1.16
CA SER A 304 -2.04 -29.37 0.74
C SER A 304 -3.52 -29.22 1.08
N VAL A 305 -3.87 -28.69 2.26
CA VAL A 305 -5.27 -28.44 2.66
C VAL A 305 -5.91 -27.39 1.74
N ALA A 306 -5.20 -26.30 1.44
CA ALA A 306 -5.66 -25.27 0.52
C ALA A 306 -5.88 -25.83 -0.90
N ALA A 307 -4.94 -26.64 -1.39
CA ALA A 307 -5.05 -27.32 -2.69
C ALA A 307 -6.20 -28.35 -2.71
N ALA A 308 -6.45 -29.04 -1.59
CA ALA A 308 -7.55 -30.00 -1.46
C ALA A 308 -8.91 -29.31 -1.58
N TYR A 309 -9.08 -28.19 -0.87
CA TYR A 309 -10.27 -27.36 -1.00
C TYR A 309 -10.45 -26.87 -2.44
N ALA A 310 -9.38 -26.42 -3.11
CA ALA A 310 -9.45 -25.98 -4.50
C ALA A 310 -9.89 -27.12 -5.46
N LYS A 311 -9.42 -28.36 -5.25
CA LYS A 311 -9.87 -29.53 -5.99
C LYS A 311 -11.35 -29.86 -5.71
N GLU A 312 -11.75 -29.84 -4.45
CA GLU A 312 -13.14 -30.06 -4.05
C GLU A 312 -14.08 -29.00 -4.67
N LEU A 313 -13.66 -27.74 -4.69
CA LEU A 313 -14.39 -26.63 -5.34
C LEU A 313 -14.58 -26.87 -6.84
N LEU A 314 -13.54 -27.31 -7.54
CA LEU A 314 -13.65 -27.63 -8.97
C LEU A 314 -14.52 -28.88 -9.22
N SER A 315 -14.71 -29.73 -8.21
CA SER A 315 -15.56 -30.92 -8.32
C SER A 315 -17.05 -30.59 -8.41
N VAL A 316 -17.49 -29.52 -7.75
CA VAL A 316 -18.89 -29.05 -7.78
C VAL A 316 -19.17 -28.10 -8.95
N ILE A 317 -18.13 -27.52 -9.57
CA ILE A 317 -18.30 -26.67 -10.75
C ILE A 317 -18.37 -27.53 -12.02
N SER A 318 -19.44 -27.40 -12.81
CA SER A 318 -19.59 -28.13 -14.07
C SER A 318 -18.66 -27.58 -15.17
N ALA A 319 -17.71 -28.41 -15.63
CA ALA A 319 -16.81 -28.08 -16.74
C ALA A 319 -17.57 -27.70 -18.02
N ARG A 320 -18.72 -28.34 -18.30
CA ARG A 320 -19.55 -28.04 -19.49
C ARG A 320 -20.20 -26.66 -19.41
N GLN A 321 -20.56 -26.20 -18.22
CA GLN A 321 -21.21 -24.90 -18.04
C GLN A 321 -20.21 -23.75 -18.11
N ILE A 322 -18.96 -23.97 -17.67
CA ILE A 322 -17.89 -22.95 -17.75
C ILE A 322 -17.64 -22.48 -19.18
N TRP A 323 -17.70 -23.36 -20.17
CA TRP A 323 -17.45 -22.97 -21.57
C TRP A 323 -18.46 -21.93 -22.10
N LYS A 324 -19.64 -21.82 -21.47
CA LYS A 324 -20.65 -20.81 -21.79
C LYS A 324 -20.40 -19.47 -21.11
N ALA A 325 -19.52 -19.42 -20.10
CA ALA A 325 -19.16 -18.19 -19.41
C ALA A 325 -18.20 -17.36 -20.27
N THR A 326 -18.25 -16.04 -20.08
CA THR A 326 -17.36 -15.08 -20.71
C THR A 326 -15.90 -15.32 -20.27
N PRO A 327 -14.92 -15.33 -21.18
CA PRO A 327 -13.50 -15.34 -20.84
C PRO A 327 -13.12 -14.25 -19.85
N ALA A 328 -12.14 -14.53 -18.98
CA ALA A 328 -11.67 -13.60 -17.96
C ALA A 328 -11.21 -12.27 -18.56
N GLN A 329 -10.44 -12.30 -19.65
CA GLN A 329 -9.98 -11.08 -20.34
C GLN A 329 -11.14 -10.21 -20.84
N GLU A 330 -12.19 -10.81 -21.39
CA GLU A 330 -13.38 -10.11 -21.84
C GLU A 330 -14.22 -9.58 -20.66
N ALA A 331 -14.32 -10.36 -19.58
CA ALA A 331 -15.03 -9.96 -18.37
C ALA A 331 -14.34 -8.75 -17.70
N ILE A 332 -13.01 -8.76 -17.60
CA ILE A 332 -12.20 -7.63 -17.10
C ILE A 332 -12.41 -6.40 -17.99
N SER A 333 -12.33 -6.57 -19.32
CA SER A 333 -12.52 -5.47 -20.27
C SER A 333 -13.92 -4.87 -20.16
N THR A 334 -14.95 -5.71 -20.01
CA THR A 334 -16.34 -5.29 -19.86
C THR A 334 -16.57 -4.61 -18.51
N GLN A 335 -15.98 -5.12 -17.43
CA GLN A 335 -16.04 -4.49 -16.11
C GLN A 335 -15.33 -3.14 -16.09
N GLN A 336 -14.17 -3.02 -16.73
CA GLN A 336 -13.48 -1.73 -16.92
C GLN A 336 -14.31 -0.76 -17.77
N GLN A 337 -15.06 -1.25 -18.77
CA GLN A 337 -15.99 -0.44 -19.56
C GLN A 337 -17.29 -0.08 -18.82
N GLN A 338 -17.77 -0.91 -17.90
CA GLN A 338 -18.98 -0.66 -17.10
C GLN A 338 -18.70 0.15 -15.82
N GLN A 339 -17.47 0.09 -15.30
CA GLN A 339 -16.97 0.95 -14.23
C GLN A 339 -16.50 2.32 -14.76
N GLN A 340 -16.46 2.53 -16.08
CA GLN A 340 -16.47 3.86 -16.66
C GLN A 340 -17.89 4.44 -16.52
N PRO A 341 -18.07 5.62 -15.89
CA PRO A 341 -19.33 6.33 -15.93
C PRO A 341 -19.75 6.53 -17.40
N GLN A 342 -21.06 6.61 -17.68
CA GLN A 342 -21.65 6.98 -18.97
C GLN A 342 -21.26 8.41 -19.40
N ALA A 343 -19.96 8.65 -19.62
CA ALA A 343 -19.30 9.92 -19.91
C ALA A 343 -18.57 9.87 -21.27
N GLN A 344 -18.79 8.81 -22.07
CA GLN A 344 -18.13 8.58 -23.35
C GLN A 344 -18.62 9.49 -24.52
N GLN A 345 -19.36 10.57 -24.24
CA GLN A 345 -19.75 11.53 -25.29
C GLN A 345 -19.14 12.93 -25.13
N ASN A 346 -18.25 13.18 -24.16
CA ASN A 346 -17.69 14.52 -23.96
C ASN A 346 -16.25 14.65 -24.51
N PRO A 347 -16.02 15.43 -25.59
CA PRO A 347 -14.70 15.63 -26.21
C PRO A 347 -13.62 16.21 -25.27
N LEU A 348 -14.00 16.79 -24.13
CA LEU A 348 -13.07 17.38 -23.16
C LEU A 348 -12.18 16.35 -22.44
N LEU A 349 -12.62 15.09 -22.30
CA LEU A 349 -11.85 14.04 -21.63
C LEU A 349 -10.83 13.31 -22.55
N GLN A 350 -10.88 13.52 -23.87
CA GLN A 350 -9.84 13.00 -24.78
C GLN A 350 -8.46 13.63 -24.50
N LEU A 351 -8.42 14.82 -23.90
CA LEU A 351 -7.18 15.48 -23.50
C LEU A 351 -6.62 14.97 -22.16
N ALA A 352 -7.45 14.36 -21.31
CA ALA A 352 -7.02 13.78 -20.03
C ALA A 352 -6.50 12.34 -20.14
N GLY A 353 -6.72 11.67 -21.28
CA GLY A 353 -6.39 10.26 -21.53
C GLY A 353 -4.90 9.91 -21.66
N LEU A 354 -3.96 10.84 -21.44
CA LEU A 354 -2.52 10.57 -21.52
C LEU A 354 -1.84 10.24 -20.17
N SER A 355 -2.61 10.15 -19.08
CA SER A 355 -2.08 10.02 -17.71
C SER A 355 -1.92 8.58 -17.19
N LEU A 356 -2.04 7.53 -18.02
CA LEU A 356 -1.89 6.13 -17.56
C LEU A 356 -0.43 5.66 -17.33
N LEU A 357 0.54 6.58 -17.22
CA LEU A 357 1.96 6.25 -17.02
C LEU A 357 2.66 7.02 -15.86
N GLY A 358 1.90 7.62 -14.93
CA GLY A 358 2.52 8.21 -13.74
C GLY A 358 1.53 8.66 -12.68
N SER A 359 2.00 8.86 -11.46
CA SER A 359 1.24 9.31 -10.28
C SER A 359 0.71 10.76 -10.36
N SER A 360 0.72 11.39 -11.53
CA SER A 360 0.21 12.75 -11.74
C SER A 360 -1.32 12.72 -11.94
N THR A 361 -2.08 13.55 -11.20
CA THR A 361 -3.56 13.60 -11.37
C THR A 361 -3.99 14.54 -12.51
N PRO A 362 -5.23 14.43 -13.03
CA PRO A 362 -5.75 15.38 -14.04
C PRO A 362 -5.64 16.85 -13.61
N LEU A 363 -5.71 17.12 -12.30
CA LEU A 363 -5.53 18.46 -11.75
C LEU A 363 -4.08 18.93 -11.86
N HIS A 364 -3.09 18.04 -11.64
CA HIS A 364 -1.68 18.37 -11.87
C HIS A 364 -1.42 18.70 -13.34
N GLU A 365 -2.00 17.92 -14.26
CA GLU A 365 -1.79 18.10 -15.70
C GLU A 365 -2.47 19.38 -16.20
N ALA A 366 -3.71 19.65 -15.78
CA ALA A 366 -4.44 20.87 -16.13
C ALA A 366 -3.71 22.12 -15.64
N ILE A 367 -3.20 22.11 -14.41
CA ILE A 367 -2.36 23.19 -13.87
C ILE A 367 -1.07 23.28 -14.66
N SER A 368 -0.37 22.16 -14.89
CA SER A 368 0.91 22.14 -15.60
C SER A 368 0.81 22.70 -17.02
N ARG A 369 -0.36 22.56 -17.66
CA ARG A 369 -0.69 23.08 -18.99
C ARG A 369 -1.31 24.48 -18.97
N GLY A 370 -1.50 25.11 -17.81
CA GLY A 370 -2.12 26.42 -17.67
C GLY A 370 -3.62 26.47 -18.05
N GLN A 371 -4.32 25.33 -17.99
CA GLN A 371 -5.72 25.21 -18.42
C GLN A 371 -6.69 25.61 -17.29
N LYS A 372 -6.78 26.90 -16.99
CA LYS A 372 -7.54 27.43 -15.84
C LYS A 372 -9.03 27.05 -15.84
N ASP A 373 -9.69 27.09 -17.00
CA ASP A 373 -11.10 26.70 -17.13
C ASP A 373 -11.32 25.22 -16.80
N VAL A 374 -10.35 24.37 -17.17
CA VAL A 374 -10.36 22.93 -16.85
C VAL A 374 -10.13 22.73 -15.36
N VAL A 375 -9.18 23.45 -14.76
CA VAL A 375 -8.95 23.42 -13.30
C VAL A 375 -10.22 23.78 -12.53
N LYS A 376 -10.90 24.87 -12.93
CA LYS A 376 -12.15 25.30 -12.30
C LYS A 376 -13.26 24.25 -12.45
N SER A 377 -13.45 23.72 -13.66
CA SER A 377 -14.47 22.70 -13.93
C SER A 377 -14.23 21.44 -13.10
N LEU A 378 -12.98 20.95 -13.05
CA LEU A 378 -12.59 19.80 -12.23
C LEU A 378 -12.89 20.02 -10.73
N LEU A 379 -12.64 21.23 -10.23
CA LEU A 379 -12.91 21.60 -8.83
C LEU A 379 -14.41 21.79 -8.52
N GLU A 380 -15.23 22.11 -9.51
CA GLU A 380 -16.69 22.21 -9.39
C GLU A 380 -17.36 20.82 -9.38
N GLU A 381 -16.91 19.91 -10.26
CA GLU A 381 -17.40 18.52 -10.33
C GLU A 381 -17.02 17.69 -9.10
N GLY A 382 -15.97 18.10 -8.39
CA GLY A 382 -15.48 17.47 -7.18
C GLY A 382 -14.30 16.56 -7.46
N VAL A 383 -13.14 16.94 -6.92
CA VAL A 383 -11.92 16.14 -7.01
C VAL A 383 -11.83 15.15 -5.84
N PRO A 384 -11.60 13.84 -6.07
CA PRO A 384 -11.52 12.85 -5.00
C PRO A 384 -10.41 13.10 -3.97
N ASN A 385 -9.33 13.75 -4.40
CA ASN A 385 -8.25 14.21 -3.53
C ASN A 385 -7.61 15.48 -4.08
N ILE A 386 -7.97 16.63 -3.53
CA ILE A 386 -7.40 17.94 -3.89
C ILE A 386 -5.92 18.07 -3.52
N ASN A 387 -5.45 17.24 -2.58
CA ASN A 387 -4.09 17.20 -2.08
C ASN A 387 -3.31 15.97 -2.56
N ALA A 388 -3.73 15.35 -3.67
CA ALA A 388 -3.00 14.22 -4.24
C ALA A 388 -1.54 14.60 -4.52
N GLN A 389 -0.59 13.67 -4.36
CA GLN A 389 0.81 13.92 -4.64
C GLN A 389 1.21 13.26 -5.96
N ASP A 390 1.94 14.00 -6.81
CA ASP A 390 2.57 13.44 -8.01
C ASP A 390 3.84 12.63 -7.68
N SER A 391 4.54 12.15 -8.71
CA SER A 391 5.76 11.33 -8.57
C SER A 391 6.92 12.04 -7.87
N ARG A 392 6.86 13.37 -7.76
CA ARG A 392 7.84 14.19 -7.05
C ARG A 392 7.34 14.59 -5.65
N GLY A 393 6.16 14.12 -5.26
CA GLY A 393 5.53 14.47 -4.00
C GLY A 393 4.85 15.83 -3.99
N TYR A 394 4.73 16.51 -5.15
CA TYR A 394 4.07 17.82 -5.24
C TYR A 394 2.57 17.64 -5.28
N THR A 395 1.84 18.51 -4.59
CA THR A 395 0.37 18.60 -4.72
C THR A 395 -0.01 19.52 -5.87
N PRO A 396 -1.29 19.54 -6.30
CA PRO A 396 -1.78 20.51 -7.29
C PRO A 396 -1.48 21.95 -6.87
N LEU A 397 -1.56 22.25 -5.57
CA LEU A 397 -1.21 23.57 -5.04
C LEU A 397 0.29 23.88 -5.18
N HIS A 398 1.18 22.89 -4.98
CA HIS A 398 2.61 23.08 -5.24
C HIS A 398 2.88 23.41 -6.72
N ARG A 399 2.19 22.74 -7.65
CA ARG A 399 2.32 23.02 -9.09
C ARG A 399 1.80 24.40 -9.47
N ALA A 400 0.67 24.81 -8.89
CA ALA A 400 0.13 26.15 -9.11
C ALA A 400 1.13 27.22 -8.62
N ILE A 401 1.77 26.99 -7.48
CA ILE A 401 2.81 27.89 -6.95
C ILE A 401 4.07 27.88 -7.81
N GLU A 402 4.52 26.70 -8.28
CA GLU A 402 5.68 26.57 -9.17
C GLU A 402 5.52 27.40 -10.45
N GLN A 403 4.28 27.51 -10.95
CA GLN A 403 3.93 28.28 -12.13
C GLN A 403 3.45 29.72 -11.84
N ASP A 404 3.42 30.12 -10.58
CA ASP A 404 2.85 31.40 -10.12
C ASP A 404 1.39 31.63 -10.57
N ASP A 405 0.61 30.55 -10.70
CA ASP A 405 -0.80 30.60 -11.11
C ASP A 405 -1.72 30.87 -9.91
N LEU A 406 -1.87 32.17 -9.61
CA LEU A 406 -2.70 32.67 -8.51
C LEU A 406 -4.17 32.24 -8.59
N GLU A 407 -4.74 32.11 -9.80
CA GLU A 407 -6.14 31.75 -9.97
C GLU A 407 -6.38 30.29 -9.59
N SER A 408 -5.56 29.37 -10.12
CA SER A 408 -5.64 27.96 -9.75
C SER A 408 -5.31 27.75 -8.28
N ALA A 409 -4.29 28.43 -7.74
CA ALA A 409 -3.96 28.37 -6.33
C ALA A 409 -5.13 28.83 -5.44
N LYS A 410 -5.80 29.93 -5.81
CA LYS A 410 -6.97 30.44 -5.08
C LYS A 410 -8.14 29.45 -5.13
N ALA A 411 -8.46 28.93 -6.32
CA ALA A 411 -9.54 27.95 -6.48
C ALA A 411 -9.28 26.66 -5.68
N LEU A 412 -8.02 26.22 -5.63
CA LEU A 412 -7.60 25.06 -4.82
C LEU A 412 -7.80 25.32 -3.32
N LEU A 413 -7.37 26.49 -2.82
CA LEU A 413 -7.51 26.86 -1.41
C LEU A 413 -8.98 27.00 -0.99
N GLU A 414 -9.82 27.62 -1.83
CA GLU A 414 -11.27 27.72 -1.60
C GLU A 414 -11.96 26.34 -1.49
N LYS A 415 -11.39 25.32 -2.14
CA LYS A 415 -11.86 23.94 -2.11
C LYS A 415 -11.17 23.07 -1.06
N GLY A 416 -10.41 23.68 -0.14
CA GLY A 416 -9.79 23.00 0.99
C GLY A 416 -8.44 22.36 0.71
N ALA A 417 -7.68 22.85 -0.29
CA ALA A 417 -6.29 22.46 -0.45
C ALA A 417 -5.47 22.84 0.79
N SER A 418 -4.64 21.91 1.26
CA SER A 418 -3.89 22.07 2.51
C SER A 418 -2.61 22.88 2.28
N THR A 419 -2.35 23.84 3.17
CA THR A 419 -1.16 24.70 3.13
C THR A 419 0.04 24.14 3.89
N SER A 420 -0.14 23.10 4.70
CA SER A 420 0.91 22.56 5.59
C SER A 420 1.41 21.16 5.22
N GLN A 421 1.10 20.66 4.02
CA GLN A 421 1.56 19.32 3.62
C GLN A 421 3.05 19.37 3.27
N SER A 422 3.87 18.73 4.11
CA SER A 422 5.28 18.50 3.86
C SER A 422 5.57 17.00 3.84
N ASN A 423 6.45 16.58 2.95
CA ASN A 423 7.11 15.27 3.01
C ASN A 423 8.63 15.50 3.02
N VAL A 424 9.42 14.46 3.27
CA VAL A 424 10.89 14.58 3.43
C VAL A 424 11.58 15.24 2.23
N MET A 425 10.94 15.26 1.05
CA MET A 425 11.46 15.80 -0.20
C MET A 425 10.81 17.14 -0.63
N VAL A 426 9.71 17.58 -0.01
CA VAL A 426 8.90 18.72 -0.45
C VAL A 426 8.65 19.70 0.69
N GLN A 427 9.07 20.95 0.50
CA GLN A 427 8.91 22.04 1.47
C GLN A 427 7.44 22.48 1.58
N PRO A 428 6.98 23.00 2.74
CA PRO A 428 5.66 23.62 2.83
C PRO A 428 5.41 24.68 1.75
N VAL A 429 4.18 24.77 1.24
CA VAL A 429 3.83 25.65 0.10
C VAL A 429 4.18 27.12 0.34
N LEU A 430 4.06 27.60 1.59
CA LEU A 430 4.45 28.97 1.96
C LEU A 430 5.95 29.22 1.75
N LYS A 431 6.78 28.26 2.17
CA LYS A 431 8.23 28.34 2.01
C LYS A 431 8.63 28.28 0.54
N PHE A 432 7.94 27.46 -0.24
CA PHE A 432 8.15 27.33 -1.68
C PHE A 432 7.84 28.65 -2.40
N ALA A 433 6.70 29.28 -2.10
CA ALA A 433 6.35 30.61 -2.62
C ALA A 433 7.37 31.70 -2.22
N VAL A 434 7.86 31.68 -0.97
CA VAL A 434 8.92 32.60 -0.51
C VAL A 434 10.24 32.38 -1.25
N ALA A 435 10.60 31.12 -1.56
CA ALA A 435 11.80 30.82 -2.32
C ALA A 435 11.72 31.30 -3.78
N LEU A 436 10.52 31.23 -4.38
CA LEU A 436 10.26 31.76 -5.72
C LEU A 436 10.17 33.29 -5.76
N GLY A 437 9.94 33.93 -4.61
CA GLY A 437 9.91 35.39 -4.51
C GLY A 437 8.55 36.03 -4.81
N SER A 438 7.48 35.23 -4.94
CA SER A 438 6.14 35.71 -5.30
C SER A 438 5.40 36.30 -4.09
N GLU A 439 5.31 37.62 -4.02
CA GLU A 439 4.64 38.34 -2.92
C GLU A 439 3.15 38.03 -2.84
N GLU A 440 2.46 38.04 -3.98
CA GLU A 440 1.02 37.81 -4.02
C GLU A 440 0.65 36.37 -3.67
N MET A 441 1.47 35.39 -4.07
CA MET A 441 1.25 33.99 -3.68
C MET A 441 1.46 33.79 -2.17
N VAL A 442 2.47 34.42 -1.59
CA VAL A 442 2.70 34.41 -0.13
C VAL A 442 1.54 35.05 0.61
N ARG A 443 1.01 36.18 0.11
CA ARG A 443 -0.16 36.85 0.67
C ARG A 443 -1.38 35.91 0.65
N LEU A 444 -1.66 35.31 -0.51
CA LEU A 444 -2.77 34.38 -0.70
C LEU A 444 -2.71 33.19 0.26
N LEU A 445 -1.54 32.56 0.42
CA LEU A 445 -1.36 31.40 1.30
C LEU A 445 -1.55 31.77 2.78
N LEU A 446 -1.01 32.90 3.22
CA LEU A 446 -1.18 33.38 4.60
C LEU A 446 -2.64 33.75 4.89
N ASP A 447 -3.35 34.34 3.92
CA ASP A 447 -4.77 34.67 4.05
C ASP A 447 -5.66 33.40 4.12
N ASN A 448 -5.17 32.27 3.60
CA ASN A 448 -5.82 30.96 3.66
C ASN A 448 -5.21 30.02 4.71
N GLY A 449 -4.67 30.58 5.80
CA GLY A 449 -4.32 29.82 7.00
C GLY A 449 -2.96 29.12 6.99
N ALA A 450 -2.06 29.45 6.05
CA ALA A 450 -0.67 29.01 6.15
C ALA A 450 0.01 29.62 7.40
N HIS A 451 0.76 28.80 8.15
CA HIS A 451 1.39 29.27 9.38
C HIS A 451 2.65 30.09 9.06
N VAL A 452 2.69 31.36 9.50
CA VAL A 452 3.76 32.32 9.14
C VAL A 452 5.18 31.85 9.51
N ASP A 453 5.31 31.07 10.59
CA ASP A 453 6.58 30.51 11.08
C ASP A 453 6.76 29.01 10.79
N GLU A 454 6.03 28.46 9.82
CA GLU A 454 6.16 27.05 9.44
C GLU A 454 7.61 26.70 9.06
N ARG A 455 8.15 25.64 9.67
CA ARG A 455 9.54 25.25 9.48
C ARG A 455 9.66 24.21 8.37
N ASP A 456 10.68 24.36 7.53
CA ASP A 456 11.03 23.34 6.54
C ASP A 456 11.82 22.16 7.17
N ALA A 457 12.18 21.18 6.35
CA ALA A 457 12.93 20.00 6.77
C ALA A 457 14.34 20.31 7.35
N ILE A 458 14.90 21.49 7.07
CA ILE A 458 16.16 21.98 7.66
C ILE A 458 15.90 22.92 8.86
N GLY A 459 14.64 23.09 9.25
CA GLY A 459 14.16 23.85 10.38
C GLY A 459 14.22 25.37 10.20
N TYR A 460 14.26 25.88 8.98
CA TYR A 460 14.20 27.32 8.68
C TYR A 460 12.76 27.80 8.53
N THR A 461 12.49 28.96 9.12
CA THR A 461 11.24 29.72 8.93
C THR A 461 11.22 30.48 7.60
N PRO A 462 10.06 30.90 7.07
CA PRO A 462 9.96 31.71 5.87
C PRO A 462 10.74 33.04 6.00
N LEU A 463 10.74 33.66 7.18
CA LEU A 463 11.46 34.91 7.45
C LEU A 463 12.98 34.77 7.26
N VAL A 464 13.57 33.67 7.74
CA VAL A 464 15.00 33.36 7.54
C VAL A 464 15.33 33.24 6.05
N SER A 465 14.40 32.72 5.25
CA SER A 465 14.60 32.55 3.80
C SER A 465 14.52 33.85 3.03
N ALA A 466 13.52 34.69 3.33
CA ALA A 466 13.43 36.03 2.76
C ALA A 466 14.67 36.87 3.09
N ALA A 467 15.20 36.71 4.31
CA ALA A 467 16.45 37.36 4.72
C ALA A 467 17.70 36.81 3.99
N ALA A 468 17.70 35.55 3.55
CA ALA A 468 18.78 34.98 2.74
C ALA A 468 18.76 35.52 1.31
N THR A 469 17.57 35.60 0.70
CA THR A 469 17.40 36.05 -0.69
C THR A 469 17.53 37.56 -0.84
N GLY A 470 17.28 38.32 0.23
CA GLY A 470 17.34 39.79 0.22
C GLY A 470 16.05 40.44 -0.26
N ASN A 471 14.94 39.70 -0.28
CA ASN A 471 13.66 40.22 -0.74
C ASN A 471 12.99 41.07 0.36
N GLU A 472 13.20 42.38 0.31
CA GLU A 472 12.67 43.34 1.29
C GLU A 472 11.14 43.35 1.36
N LYS A 473 10.45 43.18 0.23
CA LYS A 473 8.98 43.18 0.20
C LYS A 473 8.41 41.96 0.91
N LEU A 474 8.92 40.77 0.59
CA LEU A 474 8.53 39.53 1.28
C LEU A 474 8.86 39.57 2.77
N LEU A 475 10.04 40.10 3.13
CA LEU A 475 10.40 40.28 4.53
C LEU A 475 9.40 41.18 5.24
N LYS A 476 9.04 42.32 4.63
CA LYS A 476 8.04 43.24 5.19
C LYS A 476 6.70 42.56 5.40
N LEU A 477 6.21 41.83 4.39
CA LEU A 477 4.95 41.09 4.45
C LEU A 477 4.95 40.07 5.59
N LEU A 478 6.01 39.27 5.75
CA LEU A 478 6.12 38.27 6.81
C LEU A 478 6.15 38.92 8.21
N ILE A 479 6.83 40.06 8.36
CA ILE A 479 6.85 40.84 9.61
C ILE A 479 5.45 41.39 9.93
N GLU A 480 4.76 41.96 8.94
CA GLU A 480 3.38 42.47 9.10
C GLU A 480 2.39 41.35 9.48
N ARG A 481 2.67 40.11 9.07
CA ARG A 481 1.88 38.91 9.39
C ARG A 481 2.33 38.20 10.68
N GLY A 482 3.22 38.83 11.46
CA GLY A 482 3.57 38.39 12.81
C GLY A 482 4.65 37.32 12.91
N ALA A 483 5.53 37.18 11.91
CA ALA A 483 6.65 36.25 11.97
C ALA A 483 7.57 36.48 13.18
N ASP A 484 8.01 35.40 13.84
CA ASP A 484 8.98 35.50 14.94
C ASP A 484 10.37 35.92 14.42
N LEU A 485 10.69 37.20 14.65
CA LEU A 485 11.97 37.82 14.26
C LEU A 485 13.21 37.12 14.85
N ASN A 486 13.04 36.38 15.94
CA ASN A 486 14.11 35.74 16.68
C ASN A 486 14.11 34.22 16.55
N ALA A 487 13.25 33.66 15.69
CA ALA A 487 13.21 32.23 15.42
C ALA A 487 14.59 31.73 14.97
N ARG A 488 15.04 30.64 15.58
CA ARG A 488 16.34 30.03 15.32
C ARG A 488 16.18 28.83 14.41
N GLY A 489 16.93 28.81 13.32
CA GLY A 489 17.03 27.65 12.44
C GLY A 489 17.59 26.44 13.16
N ALA A 490 17.06 25.25 12.85
CA ALA A 490 17.41 24.01 13.58
C ALA A 490 18.86 23.54 13.36
N THR A 491 19.51 23.90 12.26
CA THR A 491 20.84 23.36 11.90
C THR A 491 22.02 24.17 12.46
N ARG A 492 21.93 25.50 12.45
CA ARG A 492 23.03 26.40 12.91
C ARG A 492 22.59 27.40 13.98
N GLY A 493 21.32 27.36 14.39
CA GLY A 493 20.76 28.31 15.34
C GLY A 493 20.73 29.74 14.80
N MET A 494 20.76 29.90 13.47
CA MET A 494 20.77 31.19 12.78
C MET A 494 19.37 31.81 12.79
N THR A 495 19.29 33.10 13.09
CA THR A 495 18.06 33.90 12.92
C THR A 495 18.07 34.62 11.57
N ALA A 496 16.94 35.23 11.18
CA ALA A 496 16.86 36.05 9.98
C ALA A 496 17.94 37.16 9.97
N LEU A 497 18.22 37.76 11.13
CA LEU A 497 19.24 38.80 11.28
C LEU A 497 20.67 38.26 11.05
N HIS A 498 20.96 37.03 11.52
CA HIS A 498 22.24 36.38 11.22
C HIS A 498 22.39 36.12 9.72
N GLN A 499 21.31 35.68 9.06
CA GLN A 499 21.32 35.33 7.65
C GLN A 499 21.53 36.58 6.78
N ALA A 500 20.80 37.67 7.05
CA ALA A 500 20.98 38.95 6.37
C ALA A 500 22.39 39.53 6.56
N ALA A 501 22.95 39.37 7.77
CA ALA A 501 24.30 39.80 8.07
C ALA A 501 25.37 38.96 7.35
N GLN A 502 25.13 37.65 7.20
CA GLN A 502 26.01 36.74 6.46
C GLN A 502 26.01 37.04 4.96
N THR A 503 24.84 37.26 4.36
CA THR A 503 24.70 37.52 2.92
C THR A 503 25.13 38.94 2.56
N GLY A 504 24.94 39.91 3.45
CA GLY A 504 25.32 41.31 3.24
C GLY A 504 24.15 42.24 2.92
N HIS A 505 22.91 41.81 3.21
CA HIS A 505 21.69 42.54 2.87
C HIS A 505 21.38 43.63 3.90
N ALA A 506 22.06 44.77 3.76
CA ALA A 506 22.01 45.88 4.70
C ALA A 506 20.58 46.45 4.92
N GLY A 507 19.74 46.49 3.88
CA GLY A 507 18.35 46.93 3.99
C GLY A 507 17.50 46.00 4.86
N ILE A 508 17.62 44.68 4.66
CA ILE A 508 16.99 43.65 5.51
C ILE A 508 17.45 43.76 6.97
N VAL A 509 18.75 43.96 7.21
CA VAL A 509 19.29 44.16 8.57
C VAL A 509 18.62 45.36 9.24
N ARG A 510 18.52 46.48 8.52
CA ARG A 510 17.84 47.68 9.01
C ARG A 510 16.37 47.41 9.34
N MET A 511 15.65 46.75 8.45
CA MET A 511 14.24 46.42 8.64
C MET A 511 14.02 45.54 9.87
N LEU A 512 14.82 44.48 10.03
CA LEU A 512 14.71 43.56 11.17
C LEU A 512 15.01 44.27 12.50
N LEU A 513 16.04 45.11 12.56
CA LEU A 513 16.38 45.87 13.77
C LEU A 513 15.27 46.84 14.16
N ARG A 514 14.73 47.58 13.18
CA ARG A 514 13.60 48.51 13.42
C ARG A 514 12.31 47.80 13.80
N ALA A 515 12.12 46.57 13.34
CA ALA A 515 11.01 45.70 13.75
C ALA A 515 11.21 45.09 15.15
N GLY A 516 12.37 45.29 15.79
CA GLY A 516 12.65 44.80 17.15
C GLY A 516 13.35 43.44 17.22
N ALA A 517 13.98 42.98 16.14
CA ALA A 517 14.82 41.78 16.17
C ALA A 517 15.99 41.96 17.16
N LYS A 518 16.26 40.96 18.00
CA LYS A 518 17.31 41.04 19.02
C LYS A 518 18.69 41.02 18.35
N PRO A 519 19.50 42.09 18.47
CA PRO A 519 20.76 42.20 17.73
C PRO A 519 21.87 41.29 18.25
N ASN A 520 21.76 40.83 19.49
CA ASN A 520 22.82 40.11 20.21
C ASN A 520 22.51 38.61 20.40
N VAL A 521 21.54 38.05 19.67
CA VAL A 521 21.29 36.59 19.68
C VAL A 521 22.54 35.88 19.20
N ARG A 522 22.94 34.79 19.86
CA ARG A 522 24.07 33.96 19.45
C ARG A 522 23.58 32.72 18.71
N ASN A 523 24.21 32.41 17.58
CA ASN A 523 23.99 31.13 16.88
C ASN A 523 24.66 29.95 17.63
N PHE A 524 24.61 28.73 17.10
CA PHE A 524 25.22 27.56 17.76
C PHE A 524 26.75 27.60 17.84
N SER A 525 27.41 28.43 17.03
CA SER A 525 28.85 28.71 17.14
C SER A 525 29.17 29.87 18.10
N GLY A 526 28.18 30.34 18.85
CA GLY A 526 28.32 31.44 19.80
C GLY A 526 28.48 32.82 19.15
N LYS A 527 28.33 32.96 17.84
CA LYS A 527 28.53 34.23 17.12
C LYS A 527 27.24 35.05 17.05
N THR A 528 27.34 36.36 17.22
CA THR A 528 26.25 37.32 16.95
C THR A 528 26.18 37.68 15.46
N PRO A 529 25.05 38.23 14.95
CA PRO A 529 24.96 38.73 13.58
C PRO A 529 26.08 39.71 13.20
N LEU A 530 26.42 40.65 14.08
CA LEU A 530 27.49 41.63 13.86
C LEU A 530 28.88 40.96 13.78
N GLN A 531 29.13 39.94 14.61
CA GLN A 531 30.38 39.17 14.55
C GLN A 531 30.50 38.38 13.24
N ILE A 532 29.39 37.86 12.71
CA ILE A 532 29.37 37.21 11.38
C ILE A 532 29.69 38.22 10.28
N ALA A 533 29.00 39.38 10.25
CA ALA A 533 29.26 40.44 9.28
C ALA A 533 30.72 40.91 9.32
N THR A 534 31.29 41.03 10.51
CA THR A 534 32.70 41.42 10.71
C THR A 534 33.66 40.36 10.20
N GLY A 535 33.45 39.08 10.55
CA GLY A 535 34.28 37.98 10.08
C GLY A 535 34.25 37.79 8.56
N LEU A 536 33.13 38.13 7.91
CA LEU A 536 32.94 38.06 6.46
C LEU A 536 33.19 39.39 5.73
N ARG A 537 33.69 40.42 6.42
CA ARG A 537 34.03 41.75 5.87
C ARG A 537 32.86 42.45 5.16
N LYS A 538 31.64 42.33 5.70
CA LYS A 538 30.41 42.96 5.18
C LYS A 538 30.28 44.40 5.72
N GLU A 539 31.08 45.32 5.17
CA GLU A 539 31.19 46.71 5.66
C GLU A 539 29.88 47.51 5.62
N ASN A 540 29.07 47.31 4.58
CA ASN A 540 27.75 47.92 4.45
C ASN A 540 26.81 47.53 5.61
N VAL A 541 26.82 46.24 6.01
CA VAL A 541 26.03 45.74 7.14
C VAL A 541 26.56 46.26 8.47
N LYS A 542 27.89 46.29 8.66
CA LYS A 542 28.51 46.85 9.88
C LYS A 542 28.09 48.30 10.10
N LYS A 543 28.04 49.09 9.02
CA LYS A 543 27.56 50.49 9.07
C LYS A 543 26.12 50.57 9.56
N VAL A 544 25.22 49.72 9.06
CA VAL A 544 23.81 49.68 9.52
C VAL A 544 23.71 49.31 11.00
N PHE A 545 24.47 48.31 11.46
CA PHE A 545 24.49 47.98 12.90
C PHE A 545 24.93 49.17 13.76
N ALA A 546 25.95 49.92 13.33
CA ALA A 546 26.41 51.12 14.04
C ALA A 546 25.34 52.24 14.02
N GLU A 547 24.70 52.48 12.88
CA GLU A 547 23.63 53.48 12.73
C GLU A 547 22.42 53.17 13.61
N GLU A 548 22.07 51.90 13.78
CA GLU A 548 20.95 51.43 14.62
C GLU A 548 21.40 51.17 16.08
N GLY A 549 22.58 51.65 16.50
CA GLY A 549 23.03 51.65 17.89
C GLY A 549 23.52 50.31 18.45
N VAL A 550 23.83 49.33 17.60
CA VAL A 550 24.30 48.01 18.00
C VAL A 550 25.83 47.98 18.12
N ALA A 551 26.34 47.99 19.34
CA ALA A 551 27.77 47.90 19.62
C ALA A 551 28.30 46.45 19.52
N PRO A 552 29.58 46.23 19.16
CA PRO A 552 30.22 44.93 19.30
C PRO A 552 30.24 44.53 20.78
N CYS A 553 29.57 43.43 21.13
CA CYS A 553 29.63 42.91 22.49
C CYS A 553 31.10 42.61 22.84
N HIS A 554 31.65 43.30 23.85
CA HIS A 554 32.94 42.95 24.40
C HIS A 554 32.85 41.56 25.02
N LEU A 555 33.81 40.68 24.69
CA LEU A 555 34.01 39.43 25.40
C LEU A 555 34.28 39.79 26.86
N GLY A 556 33.34 39.51 27.75
CA GLY A 556 33.67 39.34 29.16
C GLY A 556 34.72 38.23 29.23
N MET A 557 35.86 38.55 29.83
CA MET A 557 36.94 37.63 30.17
C MET A 557 36.43 36.45 30.99
#